data_AF-A0A060Z0T3-F1
#
_entry.id   AF-A0A060Z0T3-F1
#
_cell.length_a   1.000
_cell.length_b   1.000
_cell.length_c   1.000
_cell.angle_alpha   90.00
_cell.angle_beta   90.00
_cell.angle_gamma   90.00
#
_symmetry.space_group_name_H-M   'P 1'
#
loop_
_entity.id
_entity.type
_entity.pdbx_description
1 polymer ?
#
loop_
_entity_poly.entity_id
_entity_poly.type
_entity_poly.pdbx_seq_one_letter_code
_entity_poly.pdbx_strand_id
1 'polypeptide(L)'
;MSSILINALLSSCHDPDTLFNTLCWPTDSWPDAERVEALTTFIDGIGKLPQDIFLRKVESIIWTQCLPLLLKVSNGDGACKGKRVPDGRAEITIAVCRLLSVCINTLCDTAVSGQVARAVLPSFQLPDGETEEELPGQGEGRLGIDVAIEAMSVILPAVSSNEELTTSILSSALSCIKTLPDALVSKITVRLIFTLLNCYSEDGIASKLRFILEDLCSWHKSDSSNTDSPVVTERALLCLTTLSDYLFSPAKVQQHTLPQSLSYTRPDPRCSLQFWRILQDGLTHKDNVSRKRALYLLKRCVALSEDEAVEFPSSSVSSEDNEEIIFRWAPDRCKLLREFWEDYALVMETLEENQIHVVRPVLNRIHTLIQTAANDSQGDVHQSVPPSWLLGVYQRMFHSENKSVMREGVDHLLELQVLRRPAFALAFSQFILGPFMDVMSESSLFHRTAGQSVGECPELGVKLQVFMVMLFSSLPQENRGPVLLQLVQRLGSQHWCAVPILFLSRALSHLPPCPLLGPDGLQALREVLRCTMITHQVLLRGAAQCFLLNSALSLTDVTLVTLDDVFSLLVHFRADESLRRGTPLWNQVLCGGRALSSGIRILCGGGMRKSSGIRYCVGGGALESDTVWGWNEEE
;
A
#
# COMPACT_ATOMS: atom_id res chain seq x y z
N MET A 1 22.41 22.71 -40.06
CA MET A 1 23.79 22.98 -40.57
C MET A 1 24.81 22.03 -39.93
N SER A 2 25.72 21.40 -40.68
CA SER A 2 26.70 20.46 -40.11
C SER A 2 27.76 21.17 -39.26
N SER A 3 28.08 20.60 -38.09
CA SER A 3 29.11 21.10 -37.14
C SER A 3 30.47 21.40 -37.81
N ILE A 4 30.78 20.70 -38.89
CA ILE A 4 31.97 20.87 -39.72
C ILE A 4 32.00 22.26 -40.39
N LEU A 5 30.84 22.75 -40.84
CA LEU A 5 30.73 24.01 -41.57
C LEU A 5 30.88 25.21 -40.63
N ILE A 6 30.38 25.09 -39.39
CA ILE A 6 30.51 26.12 -38.36
C ILE A 6 31.95 26.15 -37.81
N ASN A 7 32.59 25.01 -37.61
CA ASN A 7 34.00 24.96 -37.24
C ASN A 7 34.93 25.53 -38.33
N ALA A 8 34.61 25.27 -39.61
CA ALA A 8 35.32 25.87 -40.74
C ALA A 8 35.11 27.40 -40.80
N LEU A 9 33.88 27.86 -40.56
CA LEU A 9 33.56 29.29 -40.44
C LEU A 9 34.33 29.94 -39.29
N LEU A 10 34.36 29.34 -38.10
CA LEU A 10 35.12 29.83 -36.95
C LEU A 10 36.62 29.95 -37.23
N SER A 11 37.20 29.03 -37.99
CA SER A 11 38.62 29.09 -38.38
C SER A 11 38.95 30.17 -39.43
N SER A 12 37.93 30.69 -40.12
CA SER A 12 38.07 31.62 -41.26
C SER A 12 37.43 33.00 -41.01
N CYS A 13 36.79 33.21 -39.86
CA CYS A 13 36.03 34.43 -39.58
C CYS A 13 36.91 35.51 -38.93
N HIS A 14 36.92 36.70 -39.52
CA HIS A 14 37.64 37.86 -38.98
C HIS A 14 36.83 38.68 -37.96
N ASP A 15 35.52 38.44 -37.84
CA ASP A 15 34.63 39.14 -36.89
C ASP A 15 33.58 38.17 -36.26
N PRO A 16 33.87 37.58 -35.10
CA PRO A 16 32.96 36.67 -34.41
C PRO A 16 31.69 37.37 -33.88
N ASP A 17 31.71 38.69 -33.68
CA ASP A 17 30.59 39.43 -33.08
C ASP A 17 29.41 39.59 -34.05
N THR A 18 29.68 39.83 -35.34
CA THR A 18 28.63 39.87 -36.38
C THR A 18 27.98 38.50 -36.57
N LEU A 19 28.78 37.42 -36.52
CA LEU A 19 28.27 36.06 -36.68
C LEU A 19 27.38 35.64 -35.49
N PHE A 20 27.78 36.00 -34.26
CA PHE A 20 26.99 35.82 -33.04
C PHE A 20 25.63 36.53 -33.12
N ASN A 21 25.62 37.81 -33.50
CA ASN A 21 24.39 38.60 -33.62
C ASN A 21 23.46 38.08 -34.73
N THR A 22 24.02 37.50 -35.80
CA THR A 22 23.24 36.93 -36.91
C THR A 22 22.53 35.64 -36.48
N LEU A 23 23.18 34.82 -35.65
CA LEU A 23 22.61 33.58 -35.15
C LEU A 23 21.53 33.82 -34.09
N CYS A 24 21.64 34.89 -33.30
CA CYS A 24 20.62 35.35 -32.35
C CYS A 24 19.31 35.74 -33.05
N TRP A 25 18.18 35.58 -32.36
CA TRP A 25 16.85 35.91 -32.88
C TRP A 25 16.08 36.86 -31.95
N PRO A 26 15.11 37.64 -32.47
CA PRO A 26 14.24 38.46 -31.64
C PRO A 26 13.43 37.62 -30.66
N THR A 27 13.25 38.10 -29.42
CA THR A 27 12.53 37.39 -28.36
C THR A 27 11.11 36.98 -28.78
N ASP A 28 10.48 37.74 -29.68
CA ASP A 28 9.13 37.47 -30.21
C ASP A 28 9.08 36.41 -31.32
N SER A 29 10.22 36.05 -31.90
CA SER A 29 10.30 35.10 -33.02
C SER A 29 10.40 33.64 -32.58
N TRP A 30 10.08 32.74 -33.52
CA TRP A 30 10.21 31.28 -33.37
C TRP A 30 11.34 30.79 -34.29
N PRO A 31 12.50 30.40 -33.74
CA PRO A 31 13.62 29.89 -34.54
C PRO A 31 13.42 28.42 -34.93
N ASP A 32 13.98 28.02 -36.08
CA ASP A 32 14.13 26.62 -36.44
C ASP A 32 15.15 25.93 -35.52
N ALA A 33 14.96 24.63 -35.24
CA ALA A 33 15.88 23.85 -34.38
C ALA A 33 17.34 23.92 -34.89
N GLU A 34 17.55 23.89 -36.21
CA GLU A 34 18.88 24.01 -36.80
C GLU A 34 19.59 25.33 -36.46
N ARG A 35 18.84 26.43 -36.31
CA ARG A 35 19.39 27.73 -35.94
C ARG A 35 19.83 27.74 -34.47
N VAL A 36 19.05 27.11 -33.59
CA VAL A 36 19.40 26.93 -32.17
C VAL A 36 20.66 26.06 -32.04
N GLU A 37 20.75 24.97 -32.81
CA GLU A 37 21.95 24.12 -32.83
C GLU A 37 23.18 24.85 -33.41
N ALA A 38 22.99 25.68 -34.44
CA ALA A 38 24.07 26.49 -34.99
C ALA A 38 24.63 27.47 -33.95
N LEU A 39 23.76 28.16 -33.20
CA LEU A 39 24.17 29.02 -32.09
C LEU A 39 24.87 28.23 -30.97
N THR A 40 24.37 27.03 -30.66
CA THR A 40 24.97 26.14 -29.65
C THR A 40 26.41 25.77 -30.02
N THR A 41 26.64 25.29 -31.24
CA THR A 41 27.98 24.94 -31.72
C THR A 41 28.93 26.13 -31.82
N PHE A 42 28.40 27.32 -32.12
CA PHE A 42 29.18 28.55 -32.15
C PHE A 42 29.71 28.93 -30.76
N ILE A 43 28.84 28.91 -29.73
CA ILE A 43 29.23 29.24 -28.35
C ILE A 43 30.23 28.21 -27.81
N ASP A 44 29.99 26.92 -28.05
CA ASP A 44 30.89 25.83 -27.63
C ASP A 44 32.28 25.96 -28.29
N GLY A 45 32.33 26.36 -29.56
CA GLY A 45 33.56 26.60 -30.30
C GLY A 45 34.37 27.80 -29.80
N ILE A 46 33.69 28.88 -29.37
CA ILE A 46 34.33 30.12 -28.90
C ILE A 46 34.70 30.10 -27.43
N GLY A 47 34.03 29.30 -26.59
CA GLY A 47 34.27 29.22 -25.14
C GLY A 47 35.72 28.93 -24.71
N LYS A 48 36.61 28.62 -25.66
CA LYS A 48 38.07 28.49 -25.46
C LYS A 48 38.85 29.81 -25.50
N LEU A 49 38.23 30.94 -25.83
CA LEU A 49 38.84 32.28 -25.88
C LEU A 49 38.17 33.22 -24.87
N PRO A 50 38.83 33.59 -23.76
CA PRO A 50 38.23 34.42 -22.73
C PRO A 50 38.22 35.90 -23.15
N GLN A 51 37.03 36.45 -23.43
CA GLN A 51 36.77 37.89 -23.48
C GLN A 51 35.54 38.20 -22.61
N ASP A 52 35.67 39.07 -21.61
CA ASP A 52 34.58 39.41 -20.66
C ASP A 52 33.30 39.90 -21.34
N ILE A 53 33.44 40.57 -22.49
CA ILE A 53 32.31 41.06 -23.29
C ILE A 53 31.49 39.90 -23.87
N PHE A 54 32.17 38.81 -24.26
CA PHE A 54 31.52 37.62 -24.79
C PHE A 54 30.74 36.89 -23.70
N LEU A 55 31.30 36.75 -22.50
CA LEU A 55 30.61 36.11 -21.36
C LEU A 55 29.31 36.84 -21.01
N ARG A 56 29.29 38.18 -20.98
CA ARG A 56 28.05 38.95 -20.77
C ARG A 56 27.00 38.73 -21.86
N LYS A 57 27.44 38.55 -23.11
CA LYS A 57 26.54 38.23 -24.23
C LYS A 57 25.96 36.81 -24.08
N VAL A 58 26.77 35.84 -23.65
CA VAL A 58 26.31 34.47 -23.38
C VAL A 58 25.31 34.44 -22.21
N GLU A 59 25.56 35.19 -21.15
CA GLU A 59 24.60 35.34 -20.04
C GLU A 59 23.29 35.96 -20.52
N SER A 60 23.35 36.99 -21.37
CA SER A 60 22.16 37.61 -21.97
C SER A 60 21.32 36.61 -22.78
N ILE A 61 21.93 35.66 -23.49
CA ILE A 61 21.21 34.62 -24.25
C ILE A 61 20.30 33.78 -23.35
N ILE A 62 20.77 33.44 -22.13
CA ILE A 62 19.99 32.62 -21.20
C ILE A 62 18.64 33.29 -20.90
N TRP A 63 18.66 34.58 -20.60
CA TRP A 63 17.49 35.35 -20.18
C TRP A 63 16.65 35.88 -21.34
N THR A 64 17.26 36.20 -22.49
CA THR A 64 16.57 36.84 -23.63
C THR A 64 16.12 35.87 -24.71
N GLN A 65 16.72 34.68 -24.79
CA GLN A 65 16.44 33.70 -25.83
C GLN A 65 16.03 32.33 -25.25
N CYS A 66 16.84 31.73 -24.36
CA CYS A 66 16.57 30.37 -23.87
C CYS A 66 15.28 30.27 -23.04
N LEU A 67 15.18 31.01 -21.93
CA LEU A 67 14.00 30.93 -21.03
C LEU A 67 12.70 31.40 -21.71
N PRO A 68 12.67 32.52 -22.46
CA PRO A 68 11.47 32.93 -23.18
C PRO A 68 11.01 31.91 -24.22
N LEU A 69 11.95 31.26 -24.91
CA LEU A 69 11.61 30.23 -25.90
C LEU A 69 11.05 28.96 -25.23
N LEU A 70 11.61 28.54 -24.08
CA LEU A 70 11.05 27.43 -23.30
C LEU A 70 9.63 27.73 -22.80
N LEU A 71 9.36 28.98 -22.37
CA LEU A 71 8.01 29.43 -21.99
C LEU A 71 7.04 29.40 -23.17
N LYS A 72 7.46 29.84 -24.35
CA LYS A 72 6.64 29.76 -25.57
C LYS A 72 6.33 28.33 -25.99
N VAL A 73 7.30 27.43 -25.89
CA VAL A 73 7.10 26.00 -26.16
C VAL A 73 6.13 25.39 -25.17
N SER A 74 6.24 25.75 -23.89
CA SER A 74 5.33 25.35 -22.81
C SER A 74 3.88 25.79 -23.06
N ASN A 75 3.66 27.06 -23.39
CA ASN A 75 2.32 27.63 -23.57
C ASN A 75 1.67 27.19 -24.90
N GLY A 76 2.38 26.41 -25.70
CA GLY A 76 1.93 25.95 -27.02
C GLY A 76 1.83 27.07 -28.06
N ASP A 77 2.39 28.24 -27.75
CA ASP A 77 2.11 29.50 -28.43
C ASP A 77 2.98 29.67 -29.68
N GLY A 78 2.77 28.80 -30.67
CA GLY A 78 3.50 28.83 -31.94
C GLY A 78 3.59 27.55 -32.74
N ALA A 79 2.87 26.48 -32.38
CA ALA A 79 2.70 25.38 -33.32
C ALA A 79 1.84 25.86 -34.50
N CYS A 80 2.51 26.15 -35.61
CA CYS A 80 2.02 26.05 -36.98
C CYS A 80 0.50 25.85 -37.09
N LYS A 81 -0.24 26.90 -37.48
CA LYS A 81 -1.64 26.82 -37.95
C LYS A 81 -1.86 25.86 -39.15
N GLY A 82 -0.97 24.92 -39.44
CA GLY A 82 -1.05 24.03 -40.60
C GLY A 82 -0.24 22.73 -40.58
N LYS A 83 0.51 22.36 -39.52
CA LYS A 83 1.17 21.03 -39.46
C LYS A 83 0.98 20.39 -38.09
N ARG A 84 0.08 19.41 -38.03
CA ARG A 84 -0.05 18.46 -36.91
C ARG A 84 1.16 17.52 -36.93
N VAL A 85 2.28 17.89 -36.32
CA VAL A 85 3.36 16.94 -36.03
C VAL A 85 3.81 17.17 -34.58
N PRO A 86 3.63 16.20 -33.67
CA PRO A 86 4.09 16.29 -32.28
C PRO A 86 5.64 16.35 -32.13
N ASP A 87 6.41 15.94 -33.13
CA ASP A 87 7.89 15.86 -33.06
C ASP A 87 8.60 17.22 -32.93
N GLY A 88 8.11 18.28 -33.58
CA GLY A 88 8.84 19.55 -33.65
C GLY A 88 9.02 20.27 -32.31
N ARG A 89 8.10 20.07 -31.34
CA ARG A 89 8.21 20.69 -30.00
C ARG A 89 9.26 20.01 -29.14
N ALA A 90 9.37 18.69 -29.24
CA ALA A 90 10.37 17.93 -28.52
C ALA A 90 11.78 18.26 -29.05
N GLU A 91 11.94 18.33 -30.36
CA GLU A 91 13.20 18.71 -31.03
C GLU A 91 13.67 20.09 -30.60
N ILE A 92 12.78 21.10 -30.61
CA ILE A 92 13.12 22.47 -30.18
C ILE A 92 13.46 22.49 -28.69
N THR A 93 12.69 21.83 -27.81
CA THR A 93 13.01 21.75 -26.37
C THR A 93 14.41 21.19 -26.16
N ILE A 94 14.76 20.08 -26.83
CA ILE A 94 16.09 19.46 -26.73
C ILE A 94 17.17 20.43 -27.23
N ALA A 95 16.96 21.09 -28.37
CA ALA A 95 17.93 22.04 -28.92
C ALA A 95 18.17 23.23 -27.97
N VAL A 96 17.12 23.78 -27.37
CA VAL A 96 17.21 24.90 -26.42
C VAL A 96 17.85 24.47 -25.09
N CYS A 97 17.53 23.28 -24.59
CA CYS A 97 18.19 22.72 -23.41
C CYS A 97 19.68 22.48 -23.66
N ARG A 98 20.09 22.04 -24.86
CA ARG A 98 21.52 21.94 -25.24
C ARG A 98 22.20 23.31 -25.27
N LEU A 99 21.55 24.31 -25.88
CA LEU A 99 22.05 25.68 -25.88
C LEU A 99 22.24 26.21 -24.45
N LEU A 100 21.24 25.99 -23.58
CA LEU A 100 21.29 26.36 -22.17
C LEU A 100 22.47 25.68 -21.45
N SER A 101 22.70 24.39 -21.69
CA SER A 101 23.84 23.64 -21.15
C SER A 101 25.17 24.29 -21.51
N VAL A 102 25.37 24.58 -22.81
CA VAL A 102 26.60 25.17 -23.31
C VAL A 102 26.80 26.58 -22.74
N CYS A 103 25.74 27.39 -22.66
CA CYS A 103 25.82 28.72 -22.07
C CYS A 103 26.28 28.65 -20.60
N ILE A 104 25.65 27.78 -19.79
CA ILE A 104 26.01 27.60 -18.37
C ILE A 104 27.45 27.11 -18.22
N ASN A 105 27.85 26.10 -19.01
CA ASN A 105 29.21 25.54 -18.98
C ASN A 105 30.27 26.55 -19.44
N THR A 106 29.93 27.45 -20.36
CA THR A 106 30.86 28.48 -20.86
C THR A 106 31.07 29.59 -19.81
N LEU A 107 30.03 29.93 -19.06
CA LEU A 107 30.10 30.95 -18.00
C LEU A 107 30.88 30.46 -16.78
N CYS A 108 30.78 29.17 -16.42
CA CYS A 108 31.37 28.60 -15.20
C CYS A 108 31.01 29.37 -13.91
N ASP A 109 29.91 30.11 -13.90
CA ASP A 109 29.45 30.91 -12.76
C ASP A 109 28.28 30.22 -12.04
N THR A 110 28.52 29.84 -10.78
CA THR A 110 27.54 29.18 -9.92
C THR A 110 26.41 30.12 -9.47
N ALA A 111 26.63 31.44 -9.49
CA ALA A 111 25.59 32.42 -9.18
C ALA A 111 24.53 32.47 -10.29
N VAL A 112 24.99 32.51 -11.56
CA VAL A 112 24.11 32.51 -12.73
C VAL A 112 23.34 31.19 -12.83
N SER A 113 24.02 30.04 -12.71
CA SER A 113 23.35 28.73 -12.75
C SER A 113 22.31 28.60 -11.63
N GLY A 114 22.63 29.09 -10.43
CA GLY A 114 21.69 29.14 -9.30
C GLY A 114 20.50 30.07 -9.54
N GLN A 115 20.68 31.20 -10.23
CA GLN A 115 19.58 32.11 -10.59
C GLN A 115 18.64 31.46 -11.62
N VAL A 116 19.19 30.76 -12.62
CA VAL A 116 18.39 30.03 -13.62
C VAL A 116 17.61 28.89 -12.95
N ALA A 117 18.23 28.12 -12.06
CA ALA A 117 17.54 27.08 -11.30
C ALA A 117 16.36 27.65 -10.48
N ARG A 118 16.55 28.78 -9.79
CA ARG A 118 15.48 29.45 -9.04
C ARG A 118 14.36 29.99 -9.93
N ALA A 119 14.63 30.33 -11.19
CA ALA A 119 13.61 30.75 -12.15
C ALA A 119 12.76 29.56 -12.62
N VAL A 120 13.35 28.36 -12.77
CA VAL A 120 12.64 27.15 -13.22
C VAL A 120 11.89 26.47 -12.07
N LEU A 121 12.46 26.47 -10.86
CA LEU A 121 11.96 25.74 -9.69
C LEU A 121 10.46 25.94 -9.35
N PRO A 122 9.87 27.16 -9.45
CA PRO A 122 8.45 27.39 -9.19
C PRO A 122 7.51 26.56 -10.09
N SER A 123 8.00 26.05 -11.22
CA SER A 123 7.25 25.17 -12.12
C SER A 123 6.96 23.79 -11.50
N PHE A 124 7.71 23.39 -10.48
CA PHE A 124 7.52 22.14 -9.71
C PHE A 124 6.70 22.34 -8.43
N GLN A 125 6.40 23.59 -8.06
CA GLN A 125 5.62 23.94 -6.87
C GLN A 125 4.16 24.14 -7.30
N LEU A 126 3.43 23.04 -7.34
CA LEU A 126 1.97 23.06 -7.48
C LEU A 126 1.35 23.64 -6.20
N PRO A 127 0.41 24.59 -6.28
CA PRO A 127 -0.38 25.01 -5.12
C PRO A 127 -1.15 23.80 -4.57
N ASP A 128 -1.22 23.67 -3.24
CA ASP A 128 -1.97 22.59 -2.58
C ASP A 128 -3.44 22.57 -3.07
N GLY A 129 -3.84 21.47 -3.72
CA GLY A 129 -5.24 21.16 -4.03
C GLY A 129 -5.70 21.25 -5.49
N GLU A 130 -4.85 21.67 -6.44
CA GLU A 130 -5.25 21.81 -7.85
C GLU A 130 -4.60 20.74 -8.75
N THR A 131 -5.42 19.98 -9.49
CA THR A 131 -4.97 19.09 -10.57
C THR A 131 -4.82 19.86 -11.87
N GLU A 132 -3.94 19.42 -12.78
CA GLU A 132 -3.68 20.09 -14.08
C GLU A 132 -4.95 20.35 -14.92
N GLU A 133 -6.05 19.63 -14.69
CA GLU A 133 -7.29 19.75 -15.45
C GLU A 133 -8.15 20.99 -15.09
N GLU A 134 -7.90 21.66 -13.95
CA GLU A 134 -8.75 22.77 -13.48
C GLU A 134 -8.20 24.20 -13.73
N LEU A 135 -7.09 24.36 -14.44
CA LEU A 135 -6.49 25.68 -14.72
C LEU A 135 -6.67 26.15 -16.18
N PRO A 136 -7.75 26.89 -16.50
CA PRO A 136 -7.78 27.71 -17.71
C PRO A 136 -6.93 28.97 -17.47
N GLY A 137 -5.62 28.87 -17.74
CA GLY A 137 -4.68 29.99 -17.67
C GLY A 137 -3.45 29.67 -16.82
N GLN A 138 -2.44 29.07 -17.44
CA GLN A 138 -1.09 28.92 -16.88
C GLN A 138 -0.61 30.28 -16.36
N GLY A 139 -0.30 30.37 -15.06
CA GLY A 139 0.20 31.60 -14.44
C GLY A 139 1.38 32.19 -15.21
N GLU A 140 1.34 33.49 -15.46
CA GLU A 140 2.35 34.23 -16.23
C GLU A 140 3.77 33.86 -15.77
N GLY A 141 4.54 33.19 -16.63
CA GLY A 141 5.96 32.92 -16.44
C GLY A 141 6.37 31.53 -15.92
N ARG A 142 5.46 30.54 -15.80
CA ARG A 142 5.83 29.15 -15.44
C ARG A 142 6.05 28.25 -16.66
N LEU A 143 7.00 27.33 -16.57
CA LEU A 143 7.21 26.29 -17.57
C LEU A 143 6.27 25.11 -17.32
N GLY A 144 5.76 24.50 -18.38
CA GLY A 144 5.08 23.22 -18.33
C GLY A 144 6.03 22.16 -17.80
N ILE A 145 5.52 21.25 -16.98
CA ILE A 145 6.34 20.34 -16.17
C ILE A 145 7.31 19.53 -17.03
N ASP A 146 6.88 19.04 -18.19
CA ASP A 146 7.73 18.30 -19.11
C ASP A 146 8.96 19.07 -19.60
N VAL A 147 8.79 20.37 -19.86
CA VAL A 147 9.85 21.28 -20.30
C VAL A 147 10.72 21.68 -19.12
N ALA A 148 10.10 21.90 -17.95
CA ALA A 148 10.81 22.18 -16.70
C ALA A 148 11.74 21.03 -16.29
N ILE A 149 11.31 19.77 -16.45
CA ILE A 149 12.15 18.58 -16.19
C ILE A 149 13.40 18.58 -17.06
N GLU A 150 13.25 18.81 -18.38
CA GLU A 150 14.39 18.80 -19.30
C GLU A 150 15.34 19.98 -19.03
N ALA A 151 14.79 21.18 -18.80
CA ALA A 151 15.59 22.36 -18.45
C ALA A 151 16.36 22.16 -17.13
N MET A 152 15.70 21.69 -16.07
CA MET A 152 16.32 21.46 -14.77
C MET A 152 17.39 20.36 -14.84
N SER A 153 17.18 19.30 -15.62
CA SER A 153 18.16 18.22 -15.79
C SER A 153 19.52 18.71 -16.32
N VAL A 154 19.50 19.74 -17.17
CA VAL A 154 20.70 20.35 -17.73
C VAL A 154 21.39 21.32 -16.76
N ILE A 155 20.60 21.97 -15.89
CA ILE A 155 21.11 22.94 -14.91
C ILE A 155 21.77 22.22 -13.72
N LEU A 156 21.26 21.05 -13.33
CA LEU A 156 21.67 20.27 -12.15
C LEU A 156 23.21 20.11 -11.99
N PRO A 157 23.98 19.72 -13.02
CA PRO A 157 25.43 19.58 -12.89
C PRO A 157 26.14 20.85 -12.43
N ALA A 158 25.68 22.02 -12.90
CA ALA A 158 26.27 23.32 -12.60
C ALA A 158 25.84 23.92 -11.25
N VAL A 159 24.81 23.36 -10.61
CA VAL A 159 24.32 23.78 -9.28
C VAL A 159 24.59 22.74 -8.19
N SER A 160 25.27 21.64 -8.52
CA SER A 160 25.60 20.53 -7.61
C SER A 160 26.32 20.97 -6.32
N SER A 161 27.09 22.06 -6.37
CA SER A 161 27.80 22.64 -5.23
C SER A 161 26.90 23.41 -4.24
N ASN A 162 25.66 23.75 -4.62
CA ASN A 162 24.72 24.47 -3.76
C ASN A 162 23.76 23.48 -3.08
N GLU A 163 24.06 23.10 -1.84
CA GLU A 163 23.29 22.11 -1.09
C GLU A 163 21.83 22.53 -0.80
N GLU A 164 21.59 23.80 -0.50
CA GLU A 164 20.23 24.30 -0.20
C GLU A 164 19.34 24.21 -1.44
N LEU A 165 19.85 24.68 -2.57
CA LEU A 165 19.10 24.70 -3.83
C LEU A 165 18.82 23.28 -4.33
N THR A 166 19.82 22.40 -4.27
CA THR A 166 19.68 20.99 -4.70
C THR A 166 18.71 20.21 -3.80
N THR A 167 18.70 20.49 -2.49
CA THR A 167 17.71 19.91 -1.57
C THR A 167 16.29 20.41 -1.88
N SER A 168 16.14 21.70 -2.23
CA SER A 168 14.85 22.27 -2.65
C SER A 168 14.35 21.71 -3.99
N ILE A 169 15.25 21.47 -4.95
CA ILE A 169 14.92 20.79 -6.21
C ILE A 169 14.47 19.36 -5.93
N LEU A 170 15.22 18.63 -5.09
CA LEU A 170 14.89 17.25 -4.73
C LEU A 170 13.54 17.14 -4.00
N SER A 171 13.27 18.01 -3.03
CA SER A 171 11.97 18.02 -2.33
C SER A 171 10.82 18.36 -3.27
N SER A 172 11.01 19.30 -4.19
CA SER A 172 10.00 19.65 -5.19
C SER A 172 9.75 18.49 -6.17
N ALA A 173 10.81 17.79 -6.59
CA ALA A 173 10.71 16.59 -7.43
C ALA A 173 9.95 15.46 -6.72
N LEU A 174 10.24 15.21 -5.44
CA LEU A 174 9.51 14.23 -4.63
C LEU A 174 8.05 14.62 -4.44
N SER A 175 7.74 15.91 -4.23
CA SER A 175 6.35 16.40 -4.16
C SER A 175 5.60 16.20 -5.49
N CYS A 176 6.27 16.44 -6.62
CA CYS A 176 5.72 16.15 -7.95
C CYS A 176 5.42 14.65 -8.15
N ILE A 177 6.28 13.76 -7.65
CA ILE A 177 6.02 12.31 -7.69
C ILE A 177 4.72 11.95 -6.97
N LYS A 178 4.38 12.66 -5.89
CA LYS A 178 3.16 12.42 -5.09
C LYS A 178 1.88 12.85 -5.79
N THR A 179 1.95 13.83 -6.70
CA THR A 179 0.78 14.52 -7.26
C THR A 179 0.55 14.28 -8.75
N LEU A 180 1.61 14.08 -9.54
CA LEU A 180 1.52 14.04 -11.01
C LEU A 180 1.11 12.68 -11.58
N PRO A 181 0.70 12.60 -12.87
CA PRO A 181 0.47 11.35 -13.59
C PRO A 181 1.73 10.47 -13.75
N ASP A 182 1.56 9.15 -13.85
CA ASP A 182 2.67 8.17 -13.77
C ASP A 182 3.71 8.28 -14.89
N ALA A 183 3.31 8.78 -16.07
CA ALA A 183 4.22 9.06 -17.19
C ALA A 183 5.29 10.11 -16.80
N LEU A 184 4.88 11.15 -16.07
CA LEU A 184 5.79 12.20 -15.60
C LEU A 184 6.61 11.73 -14.41
N VAL A 185 6.05 10.89 -13.53
CA VAL A 185 6.77 10.30 -12.38
C VAL A 185 8.03 9.57 -12.85
N SER A 186 7.89 8.68 -13.85
CA SER A 186 9.04 7.93 -14.39
C SER A 186 10.11 8.86 -14.97
N LYS A 187 9.69 9.94 -15.65
CA LYS A 187 10.60 10.93 -16.24
C LYS A 187 11.32 11.74 -15.16
N ILE A 188 10.63 12.17 -14.10
CA ILE A 188 11.24 12.88 -12.96
C ILE A 188 12.33 12.02 -12.30
N THR A 189 12.03 10.76 -12.03
CA THR A 189 12.97 9.86 -11.37
C THR A 189 14.23 9.64 -12.21
N VAL A 190 14.08 9.39 -13.51
CA VAL A 190 15.21 9.13 -14.41
C VAL A 190 15.96 10.41 -14.82
N ARG A 191 15.27 11.53 -15.03
CA ARG A 191 15.90 12.77 -15.56
C ARG A 191 16.37 13.71 -14.47
N LEU A 192 15.69 13.78 -13.34
CA LEU A 192 16.06 14.68 -12.25
C LEU A 192 16.81 13.95 -11.16
N ILE A 193 16.21 12.91 -10.56
CA ILE A 193 16.81 12.25 -9.40
C ILE A 193 18.13 11.57 -9.77
N PHE A 194 18.17 10.78 -10.84
CA PHE A 194 19.44 10.14 -11.27
C PHE A 194 20.49 11.16 -11.67
N THR A 195 20.12 12.21 -12.40
CA THR A 195 21.07 13.26 -12.79
C THR A 195 21.64 13.94 -11.55
N LEU A 196 20.80 14.25 -10.56
CA LEU A 196 21.22 14.80 -9.28
C LEU A 196 22.19 13.86 -8.55
N LEU A 197 21.89 12.57 -8.46
CA LEU A 197 22.78 11.58 -7.83
C LEU A 197 24.12 11.43 -8.56
N ASN A 198 24.13 11.47 -9.90
CA ASN A 198 25.34 11.39 -10.72
C ASN A 198 26.26 12.62 -10.59
N CYS A 199 25.76 13.72 -10.02
CA CYS A 199 26.56 14.94 -9.83
C CYS A 199 27.34 14.95 -8.50
N TYR A 200 27.06 14.04 -7.57
CA TYR A 200 27.65 14.05 -6.23
C TYR A 200 28.82 13.09 -6.07
N SER A 201 29.68 13.38 -5.08
CA SER A 201 30.59 12.39 -4.49
C SER A 201 29.79 11.30 -3.76
N GLU A 202 30.42 10.16 -3.48
CA GLU A 202 29.78 9.05 -2.75
C GLU A 202 29.13 9.49 -1.42
N ASP A 203 29.76 10.43 -0.69
CA ASP A 203 29.23 10.98 0.56
C ASP A 203 27.95 11.80 0.32
N GLY A 204 27.94 12.62 -0.73
CA GLY A 204 26.77 13.39 -1.14
C GLY A 204 25.62 12.47 -1.55
N ILE A 205 25.91 11.40 -2.30
CA ILE A 205 24.94 10.38 -2.70
C ILE A 205 24.29 9.74 -1.47
N ALA A 206 25.07 9.34 -0.45
CA ALA A 206 24.54 8.72 0.76
C ALA A 206 23.54 9.62 1.49
N SER A 207 23.86 10.91 1.65
CA SER A 207 22.97 11.87 2.31
C SER A 207 21.63 12.06 1.56
N LYS A 208 21.69 12.18 0.23
CA LYS A 208 20.49 12.39 -0.61
C LYS A 208 19.64 11.13 -0.71
N LEU A 209 20.25 9.94 -0.79
CA LEU A 209 19.53 8.67 -0.73
C LEU A 209 18.79 8.51 0.60
N ARG A 210 19.40 8.93 1.72
CA ARG A 210 18.76 8.87 3.04
C ARG A 210 17.52 9.77 3.08
N PHE A 211 17.66 11.00 2.58
CA PHE A 211 16.54 11.93 2.46
C PHE A 211 15.40 11.37 1.59
N ILE A 212 15.72 10.76 0.43
CA ILE A 212 14.71 10.15 -0.45
C ILE A 212 14.01 8.98 0.25
N LEU A 213 14.77 8.09 0.91
CA LEU A 213 14.20 6.94 1.62
C LEU A 213 13.29 7.38 2.77
N GLU A 214 13.72 8.35 3.56
CA GLU A 214 12.92 8.91 4.67
C GLU A 214 11.63 9.58 4.16
N ASP A 215 11.70 10.37 3.08
CA ASP A 215 10.52 11.01 2.49
C ASP A 215 9.51 9.98 1.97
N LEU A 216 9.96 8.99 1.18
CA LEU A 216 9.09 7.94 0.64
C LEU A 216 8.47 7.08 1.76
N CYS A 217 9.25 6.71 2.78
CA CYS A 217 8.76 5.98 3.94
C CYS A 217 7.72 6.81 4.73
N SER A 218 8.02 8.09 4.99
CA SER A 218 7.09 8.97 5.71
C SER A 218 5.77 9.17 4.94
N TRP A 219 5.84 9.29 3.62
CA TRP A 219 4.67 9.39 2.74
C TRP A 219 3.81 8.12 2.83
N HIS A 220 4.41 6.94 2.66
CA HIS A 220 3.69 5.67 2.82
C HIS A 220 3.07 5.51 4.22
N LYS A 221 3.77 5.97 5.27
CA LYS A 221 3.28 5.88 6.65
C LYS A 221 2.07 6.79 6.87
N SER A 222 2.12 8.03 6.36
CA SER A 222 1.01 8.97 6.47
C SER A 222 -0.25 8.45 5.78
N ASP A 223 -0.08 7.79 4.64
CA ASP A 223 -1.18 7.28 3.84
C ASP A 223 -1.74 5.94 4.35
N SER A 224 -0.94 5.12 5.06
CA SER A 224 -1.43 3.85 5.66
C SER A 224 -2.62 4.02 6.63
N SER A 225 -2.87 5.25 7.10
CA SER A 225 -4.06 5.60 7.90
C SER A 225 -5.32 5.84 7.05
N ASN A 226 -5.17 6.18 5.77
CA ASN A 226 -6.22 6.31 4.77
C ASN A 226 -6.29 4.99 3.99
N THR A 227 -7.32 4.20 4.23
CA THR A 227 -7.33 2.76 4.02
C THR A 227 -7.30 2.28 2.55
N ASP A 228 -6.98 3.11 1.55
CA ASP A 228 -7.28 2.78 0.14
C ASP A 228 -6.47 3.49 -0.98
N SER A 229 -5.23 3.97 -0.77
CA SER A 229 -4.44 4.49 -1.92
C SER A 229 -3.35 3.53 -2.43
N PRO A 230 -3.67 2.59 -3.34
CA PRO A 230 -2.68 1.71 -3.99
C PRO A 230 -1.57 2.49 -4.73
N VAL A 231 -1.86 3.74 -5.08
CA VAL A 231 -0.98 4.64 -5.83
C VAL A 231 0.29 4.96 -5.06
N VAL A 232 0.21 5.13 -3.73
CA VAL A 232 1.39 5.48 -2.92
C VAL A 232 2.41 4.35 -2.92
N THR A 233 1.96 3.12 -2.67
CA THR A 233 2.81 1.93 -2.71
C THR A 233 3.41 1.73 -4.10
N GLU A 234 2.61 1.84 -5.17
CA GLU A 234 3.09 1.71 -6.55
C GLU A 234 4.21 2.71 -6.89
N ARG A 235 4.03 3.98 -6.55
CA ARG A 235 5.00 5.04 -6.86
C ARG A 235 6.25 4.97 -5.99
N ALA A 236 6.10 4.63 -4.71
CA ALA A 236 7.24 4.38 -3.83
C ALA A 236 8.09 3.21 -4.38
N LEU A 237 7.46 2.11 -4.80
CA LEU A 237 8.15 0.97 -5.41
C LEU A 237 8.83 1.35 -6.73
N LEU A 238 8.18 2.14 -7.59
CA LEU A 238 8.81 2.66 -8.81
C LEU A 238 10.11 3.42 -8.47
N CYS A 239 10.06 4.35 -7.53
CA CYS A 239 11.24 5.12 -7.15
C CYS A 239 12.34 4.21 -6.55
N LEU A 240 12.00 3.35 -5.59
CA LEU A 240 12.94 2.45 -4.94
C LEU A 240 13.57 1.45 -5.94
N THR A 241 12.81 0.95 -6.91
CA THR A 241 13.34 0.05 -7.95
C THR A 241 14.26 0.76 -8.92
N THR A 242 13.95 1.99 -9.33
CA THR A 242 14.91 2.75 -10.15
C THR A 242 16.19 3.04 -9.38
N LEU A 243 16.10 3.33 -8.08
CA LEU A 243 17.26 3.65 -7.24
C LEU A 243 18.02 2.42 -6.71
N SER A 244 17.64 1.20 -7.11
CA SER A 244 18.18 -0.03 -6.55
C SER A 244 19.69 -0.17 -6.70
N ASP A 245 20.26 0.30 -7.81
CA ASP A 245 21.71 0.18 -8.05
C ASP A 245 22.52 1.10 -7.11
N TYR A 246 21.94 2.24 -6.73
CA TYR A 246 22.52 3.14 -5.74
C TYR A 246 22.28 2.64 -4.31
N LEU A 247 21.10 2.08 -4.01
CA LEU A 247 20.74 1.60 -2.66
C LEU A 247 21.46 0.30 -2.27
N PHE A 248 21.59 -0.64 -3.21
CA PHE A 248 22.14 -1.99 -2.96
C PHE A 248 23.54 -2.19 -3.54
N SER A 249 24.27 -1.12 -3.82
CA SER A 249 25.68 -1.24 -4.22
C SER A 249 26.50 -1.72 -3.02
N PRO A 250 27.19 -2.88 -3.12
CA PRO A 250 27.99 -3.39 -2.02
C PRO A 250 29.05 -2.36 -1.68
N ALA A 251 29.22 -2.07 -0.39
CA ALA A 251 30.34 -1.26 0.07
C ALA A 251 31.60 -1.94 -0.43
N LYS A 252 32.26 -1.37 -1.45
CA LYS A 252 33.56 -1.87 -1.89
C LYS A 252 34.44 -1.86 -0.66
N VAL A 253 34.84 -3.05 -0.24
CA VAL A 253 35.68 -3.34 0.91
C VAL A 253 36.95 -2.47 0.83
N GLN A 254 36.90 -1.25 1.39
CA GLN A 254 38.08 -0.47 1.75
C GLN A 254 38.58 -0.99 3.09
N GLN A 255 39.01 -2.26 3.14
CA GLN A 255 39.56 -2.87 4.35
C GLN A 255 41.01 -2.48 4.65
N HIS A 256 41.61 -1.57 3.90
CA HIS A 256 42.91 -1.05 4.28
C HIS A 256 42.93 0.48 4.22
N THR A 257 43.28 1.07 5.36
CA THR A 257 43.61 2.48 5.59
C THR A 257 42.47 3.50 5.56
N LEU A 258 41.64 3.55 6.60
CA LEU A 258 41.18 4.83 7.20
C LEU A 258 40.71 4.62 8.65
N PRO A 259 40.96 5.58 9.58
CA PRO A 259 40.56 5.47 10.98
C PRO A 259 39.04 5.53 11.17
N GLN A 260 38.55 4.76 12.15
CA GLN A 260 37.15 4.42 12.45
C GLN A 260 36.22 5.59 12.88
N SER A 261 36.53 6.86 12.62
CA SER A 261 35.77 7.97 13.21
C SER A 261 34.85 8.75 12.26
N LEU A 262 34.83 8.51 10.95
CA LEU A 262 33.95 9.22 10.00
C LEU A 262 33.55 8.40 8.75
N SER A 263 33.29 7.08 8.86
CA SER A 263 32.71 6.36 7.71
C SER A 263 31.21 6.64 7.64
N TYR A 264 30.81 7.63 6.85
CA TYR A 264 29.40 7.86 6.54
C TYR A 264 28.90 6.68 5.71
N THR A 265 28.21 5.74 6.36
CA THR A 265 27.62 4.58 5.73
C THR A 265 26.42 5.00 4.87
N ARG A 266 26.41 4.52 3.62
CA ARG A 266 25.26 4.58 2.71
C ARG A 266 24.00 4.11 3.46
N PRO A 267 22.84 4.77 3.30
CA PRO A 267 21.61 4.35 3.95
C PRO A 267 21.29 2.91 3.57
N ASP A 268 21.08 2.07 4.57
CA ASP A 268 20.66 0.69 4.38
C ASP A 268 19.12 0.62 4.48
N PRO A 269 18.42 0.32 3.37
CA PRO A 269 16.96 0.19 3.39
C PRO A 269 16.45 -0.88 4.35
N ARG A 270 17.26 -1.92 4.62
CA ARG A 270 16.89 -3.02 5.51
C ARG A 270 16.65 -2.55 6.95
N CYS A 271 17.25 -1.42 7.36
CA CYS A 271 17.06 -0.82 8.68
C CYS A 271 15.70 -0.11 8.83
N SER A 272 14.99 0.17 7.74
CA SER A 272 13.70 0.86 7.80
C SER A 272 12.55 -0.13 7.90
N LEU A 273 11.83 -0.12 9.01
CA LEU A 273 10.59 -0.89 9.17
C LEU A 273 9.57 -0.57 8.07
N GLN A 274 9.45 0.71 7.74
CA GLN A 274 8.49 1.20 6.76
C GLN A 274 8.84 0.77 5.33
N PHE A 275 10.11 0.65 5.00
CA PHE A 275 10.55 0.05 3.74
C PHE A 275 10.03 -1.40 3.60
N TRP A 276 10.14 -2.20 4.66
CA TRP A 276 9.60 -3.56 4.64
C TRP A 276 8.07 -3.60 4.50
N ARG A 277 7.35 -2.66 5.11
CA ARG A 277 5.89 -2.51 4.91
C ARG A 277 5.55 -2.19 3.46
N ILE A 278 6.28 -1.27 2.82
CA ILE A 278 6.13 -0.98 1.38
C ILE A 278 6.32 -2.25 0.55
N LEU A 279 7.31 -3.09 0.88
CA LEU A 279 7.50 -4.36 0.19
C LEU A 279 6.34 -5.35 0.41
N GLN A 280 5.85 -5.48 1.64
CA GLN A 280 4.73 -6.38 1.96
C GLN A 280 3.43 -5.96 1.25
N ASP A 281 3.13 -4.66 1.24
CA ASP A 281 1.97 -4.10 0.52
C ASP A 281 2.16 -4.25 -0.99
N GLY A 282 3.38 -4.03 -1.48
CA GLY A 282 3.75 -4.24 -2.87
C GLY A 282 3.57 -5.67 -3.35
N LEU A 283 3.98 -6.65 -2.54
CA LEU A 283 3.85 -8.08 -2.84
C LEU A 283 2.41 -8.56 -2.87
N THR A 284 1.50 -7.89 -2.16
CA THR A 284 0.06 -8.20 -2.12
C THR A 284 -0.78 -7.27 -3.00
N HIS A 285 -0.13 -6.35 -3.71
CA HIS A 285 -0.76 -5.32 -4.54
C HIS A 285 -1.60 -5.91 -5.69
N LYS A 286 -2.60 -5.17 -6.15
CA LYS A 286 -3.51 -5.59 -7.26
C LYS A 286 -2.80 -5.61 -8.62
N ASP A 287 -1.91 -4.65 -8.85
CA ASP A 287 -1.09 -4.58 -10.07
C ASP A 287 0.13 -5.52 -10.04
N ASN A 288 0.40 -6.17 -11.18
CA ASN A 288 1.49 -7.13 -11.36
C ASN A 288 2.87 -6.44 -11.35
N VAL A 289 2.98 -5.23 -11.91
CA VAL A 289 4.26 -4.51 -11.95
C VAL A 289 4.72 -4.16 -10.54
N SER A 290 3.82 -3.67 -9.67
CA SER A 290 4.12 -3.43 -8.25
C SER A 290 4.59 -4.69 -7.53
N ARG A 291 3.93 -5.84 -7.74
CA ARG A 291 4.35 -7.12 -7.15
C ARG A 291 5.75 -7.54 -7.60
N LYS A 292 6.04 -7.42 -8.90
CA LYS A 292 7.37 -7.71 -9.46
C LYS A 292 8.44 -6.76 -8.92
N ARG A 293 8.14 -5.47 -8.80
CA ARG A 293 9.04 -4.46 -8.22
C ARG A 293 9.36 -4.79 -6.75
N ALA A 294 8.35 -5.09 -5.94
CA ALA A 294 8.53 -5.45 -4.54
C ALA A 294 9.35 -6.74 -4.38
N LEU A 295 9.06 -7.77 -5.20
CA LEU A 295 9.82 -9.01 -5.18
C LEU A 295 11.27 -8.82 -5.62
N TYR A 296 11.50 -7.99 -6.64
CA TYR A 296 12.85 -7.63 -7.08
C TYR A 296 13.64 -6.97 -5.93
N LEU A 297 13.05 -5.98 -5.24
CA LEU A 297 13.69 -5.31 -4.11
C LEU A 297 14.00 -6.28 -2.96
N LEU A 298 13.06 -7.18 -2.63
CA LEU A 298 13.29 -8.24 -1.64
C LEU A 298 14.51 -9.10 -2.00
N LYS A 299 14.59 -9.57 -3.26
CA LYS A 299 15.75 -10.33 -3.74
C LYS A 299 17.05 -9.53 -3.66
N ARG A 300 17.02 -8.23 -3.93
CA ARG A 300 18.19 -7.35 -3.78
C ARG A 300 18.63 -7.22 -2.33
N CYS A 301 17.70 -7.11 -1.37
CA CYS A 301 18.03 -7.11 0.06
C CYS A 301 18.70 -8.42 0.49
N VAL A 302 18.17 -9.57 0.05
CA VAL A 302 18.73 -10.89 0.37
C VAL A 302 20.13 -11.04 -0.23
N ALA A 303 20.31 -10.65 -1.50
CA ALA A 303 21.62 -10.67 -2.16
C ALA A 303 22.64 -9.77 -1.44
N LEU A 304 22.23 -8.56 -1.03
CA LEU A 304 23.10 -7.66 -0.26
C LEU A 304 23.52 -8.27 1.08
N SER A 305 22.57 -8.87 1.81
CA SER A 305 22.87 -9.56 3.08
C SER A 305 23.80 -10.76 2.90
N GLU A 306 23.67 -11.48 1.80
CA GLU A 306 24.58 -12.56 1.44
C GLU A 306 25.99 -12.04 1.12
N ASP A 307 26.09 -10.98 0.32
CA ASP A 307 27.36 -10.38 -0.10
C ASP A 307 28.13 -9.77 1.07
N GLU A 308 27.42 -9.10 2.00
CA GLU A 308 28.05 -8.49 3.19
C GLU A 308 28.46 -9.53 4.24
N ALA A 309 27.75 -10.66 4.32
CA ALA A 309 27.98 -11.72 5.28
C ALA A 309 28.05 -11.25 6.76
N VAL A 310 27.29 -10.20 7.10
CA VAL A 310 27.16 -9.65 8.47
C VAL A 310 25.80 -9.98 9.06
N GLU A 311 25.74 -10.16 10.38
CA GLU A 311 24.48 -10.33 11.11
C GLU A 311 23.59 -9.07 11.00
N PHE A 312 22.31 -9.29 10.71
CA PHE A 312 21.31 -8.24 10.56
C PHE A 312 19.99 -8.61 11.28
N PRO A 313 19.37 -7.70 12.03
CA PRO A 313 19.95 -6.46 12.56
C PRO A 313 21.12 -6.77 13.49
N SER A 314 22.07 -5.84 13.62
CA SER A 314 23.22 -6.04 14.51
C SER A 314 22.77 -6.14 15.96
N SER A 315 23.45 -6.99 16.75
CA SER A 315 23.18 -7.22 18.19
C SER A 315 23.27 -5.97 19.07
N SER A 316 23.76 -4.85 18.54
CA SER A 316 23.81 -3.54 19.18
C SER A 316 22.51 -2.72 19.04
N VAL A 317 21.54 -3.15 18.23
CA VAL A 317 20.20 -2.53 18.18
C VAL A 317 19.46 -2.98 19.43
N SER A 318 19.58 -2.17 20.48
CA SER A 318 18.92 -2.37 21.76
C SER A 318 17.42 -2.58 21.57
N SER A 319 16.89 -3.63 22.17
CA SER A 319 15.47 -3.97 22.29
C SER A 319 14.63 -2.95 23.08
N GLU A 320 15.11 -1.71 23.22
CA GLU A 320 14.42 -0.62 23.93
C GLU A 320 13.40 0.08 23.01
N ASP A 321 13.67 0.09 21.70
CA ASP A 321 12.67 0.46 20.71
C ASP A 321 11.89 -0.81 20.31
N ASN A 322 10.64 -0.90 20.75
CA ASN A 322 9.66 -1.97 20.47
C ASN A 322 9.30 -2.09 18.96
N GLU A 323 10.24 -1.81 18.04
CA GLU A 323 10.01 -1.91 16.62
C GLU A 323 10.04 -3.38 16.17
N GLU A 324 8.98 -3.79 15.48
CA GLU A 324 8.82 -5.13 14.94
C GLU A 324 9.93 -5.44 13.92
N ILE A 325 10.84 -6.35 14.24
CA ILE A 325 11.91 -6.73 13.31
C ILE A 325 11.31 -7.60 12.20
N ILE A 326 11.15 -7.04 10.99
CA ILE A 326 10.52 -7.74 9.84
C ILE A 326 11.51 -8.65 9.06
N PHE A 327 12.81 -8.34 9.11
CA PHE A 327 13.84 -9.07 8.37
C PHE A 327 15.05 -9.36 9.26
N ARG A 328 15.59 -10.57 9.15
CA ARG A 328 16.81 -11.00 9.85
C ARG A 328 17.72 -11.78 8.92
N TRP A 329 19.02 -11.56 9.04
CA TRP A 329 20.07 -12.32 8.39
C TRP A 329 21.12 -12.76 9.42
N ALA A 330 21.46 -14.04 9.40
CA ALA A 330 22.45 -14.60 10.31
C ALA A 330 23.47 -15.40 9.47
N PRO A 331 24.77 -15.03 9.48
CA PRO A 331 25.77 -15.67 8.63
C PRO A 331 25.94 -17.17 8.90
N ASP A 332 25.73 -17.59 10.14
CA ASP A 332 25.70 -18.99 10.58
C ASP A 332 24.56 -19.80 9.95
N ARG A 333 23.44 -19.14 9.62
CA ARG A 333 22.25 -19.73 8.98
C ARG A 333 22.05 -19.28 7.53
N CYS A 334 23.07 -18.68 6.90
CA CYS A 334 22.95 -18.06 5.57
C CYS A 334 22.36 -19.01 4.51
N LYS A 335 22.71 -20.30 4.51
CA LYS A 335 22.16 -21.29 3.57
C LYS A 335 20.66 -21.52 3.78
N LEU A 336 20.24 -21.72 5.02
CA LEU A 336 18.84 -21.93 5.37
C LEU A 336 17.99 -20.69 5.07
N LEU A 337 18.50 -19.51 5.36
CA LEU A 337 17.81 -18.25 5.06
C LEU A 337 17.74 -17.98 3.55
N ARG A 338 18.80 -18.28 2.81
CA ARG A 338 18.80 -18.20 1.34
C ARG A 338 17.74 -19.13 0.75
N GLU A 339 17.76 -20.41 1.13
CA GLU A 339 16.76 -21.39 0.68
C GLU A 339 15.34 -20.94 1.03
N PHE A 340 15.11 -20.40 2.23
CA PHE A 340 13.83 -19.84 2.61
C PHE A 340 13.38 -18.70 1.69
N TRP A 341 14.25 -17.72 1.41
CA TRP A 341 13.88 -16.57 0.58
C TRP A 341 13.74 -16.93 -0.91
N GLU A 342 14.53 -17.87 -1.41
CA GLU A 342 14.38 -18.46 -2.75
C GLU A 342 13.05 -19.23 -2.85
N ASP A 343 12.72 -20.02 -1.83
CA ASP A 343 11.45 -20.73 -1.75
C ASP A 343 10.27 -19.75 -1.75
N TYR A 344 10.35 -18.70 -0.91
CA TYR A 344 9.37 -17.64 -0.82
C TYR A 344 9.19 -16.91 -2.15
N ALA A 345 10.30 -16.51 -2.79
CA ALA A 345 10.25 -15.82 -4.07
C ALA A 345 9.60 -16.66 -5.16
N LEU A 346 9.95 -17.95 -5.25
CA LEU A 346 9.33 -18.85 -6.21
C LEU A 346 7.84 -19.08 -5.90
N VAL A 347 7.43 -19.15 -4.63
CA VAL A 347 6.01 -19.20 -4.25
C VAL A 347 5.29 -17.97 -4.79
N MET A 348 5.81 -16.78 -4.52
CA MET A 348 5.19 -15.52 -4.95
C MET A 348 5.13 -15.41 -6.49
N GLU A 349 6.18 -15.83 -7.20
CA GLU A 349 6.18 -15.87 -8.68
C GLU A 349 5.16 -16.88 -9.23
N THR A 350 5.05 -18.05 -8.62
CA THR A 350 4.10 -19.09 -9.06
C THR A 350 2.66 -18.63 -8.83
N LEU A 351 2.39 -17.87 -7.77
CA LEU A 351 1.06 -17.31 -7.49
C LEU A 351 0.65 -16.19 -8.47
N GLU A 352 1.55 -15.73 -9.34
CA GLU A 352 1.20 -14.88 -10.49
C GLU A 352 0.52 -15.68 -11.61
N GLU A 353 0.71 -17.00 -11.65
CA GLU A 353 0.06 -17.86 -12.61
C GLU A 353 -1.37 -18.16 -12.19
N ASN A 354 -2.31 -18.00 -13.12
CA ASN A 354 -3.73 -18.28 -12.87
C ASN A 354 -4.08 -19.78 -12.95
N GLN A 355 -3.13 -20.65 -13.27
CA GLN A 355 -3.39 -22.07 -13.54
C GLN A 355 -3.17 -22.94 -12.29
N ILE A 356 -4.25 -23.58 -11.80
CA ILE A 356 -4.21 -24.36 -10.55
C ILE A 356 -3.18 -25.51 -10.57
N HIS A 357 -2.93 -26.12 -11.73
CA HIS A 357 -1.96 -27.22 -11.84
C HIS A 357 -0.50 -26.75 -11.71
N VAL A 358 -0.25 -25.46 -11.92
CA VAL A 358 1.06 -24.81 -11.70
C VAL A 358 1.21 -24.41 -10.24
N VAL A 359 0.13 -23.92 -9.61
CA VAL A 359 0.14 -23.48 -8.20
C VAL A 359 0.20 -24.66 -7.22
N ARG A 360 -0.55 -25.74 -7.48
CA ARG A 360 -0.73 -26.85 -6.54
C ARG A 360 0.59 -27.51 -6.09
N PRO A 361 1.58 -27.78 -6.97
CA PRO A 361 2.88 -28.32 -6.55
C PRO A 361 3.62 -27.44 -5.53
N VAL A 362 3.39 -26.14 -5.56
CA VAL A 362 4.10 -25.16 -4.73
C VAL A 362 3.48 -25.02 -3.33
N LEU A 363 2.27 -25.52 -3.09
CA LEU A 363 1.66 -25.60 -1.75
C LEU A 363 2.53 -26.38 -0.76
N ASN A 364 3.21 -27.44 -1.21
CA ASN A 364 4.15 -28.18 -0.37
C ASN A 364 5.33 -27.30 0.09
N ARG A 365 5.75 -26.34 -0.74
CA ARG A 365 6.82 -25.39 -0.38
C ARG A 365 6.33 -24.35 0.61
N ILE A 366 5.05 -23.95 0.54
CA ILE A 366 4.42 -23.14 1.59
C ILE A 366 4.49 -23.86 2.94
N HIS A 367 4.25 -25.18 2.97
CA HIS A 367 4.40 -25.96 4.20
C HIS A 367 5.83 -25.92 4.74
N THR A 368 6.84 -26.08 3.88
CA THR A 368 8.26 -25.95 4.25
C THR A 368 8.57 -24.57 4.81
N LEU A 369 8.11 -23.49 4.16
CA LEU A 369 8.30 -22.12 4.66
C LEU A 369 7.72 -21.93 6.05
N ILE A 370 6.50 -22.44 6.29
CA ILE A 370 5.84 -22.32 7.59
C ILE A 370 6.56 -23.14 8.65
N GLN A 371 7.00 -24.35 8.33
CA GLN A 371 7.80 -25.16 9.25
C GLN A 371 9.11 -24.46 9.59
N THR A 372 9.84 -23.91 8.62
CA THR A 372 11.09 -23.17 8.84
C THR A 372 10.86 -21.93 9.71
N ALA A 373 9.81 -21.16 9.47
CA ALA A 373 9.44 -20.01 10.29
C ALA A 373 8.98 -20.41 11.71
N ALA A 374 8.42 -21.60 11.86
CA ALA A 374 7.98 -22.13 13.15
C ALA A 374 9.05 -22.96 13.87
N ASN A 375 10.18 -23.30 13.26
CA ASN A 375 11.17 -24.14 13.92
C ASN A 375 12.04 -23.31 14.88
N ASP A 376 11.48 -23.05 16.06
CA ASP A 376 12.21 -22.57 17.23
C ASP A 376 12.96 -23.75 17.84
N SER A 377 14.22 -23.95 17.46
CA SER A 377 15.13 -24.74 18.29
C SER A 377 15.33 -23.98 19.61
N GLN A 378 14.60 -24.40 20.65
CA GLN A 378 14.73 -24.04 22.07
C GLN A 378 15.59 -22.79 22.39
N GLY A 379 14.94 -21.67 22.64
CA GLY A 379 15.49 -20.60 23.47
C GLY A 379 16.50 -19.63 22.83
N ASP A 380 16.86 -19.80 21.56
CA ASP A 380 17.64 -18.78 20.86
C ASP A 380 16.76 -17.58 20.49
N VAL A 381 17.25 -16.38 20.79
CA VAL A 381 16.61 -15.06 20.57
C VAL A 381 16.34 -14.78 19.08
N HIS A 382 16.76 -15.68 18.19
CA HIS A 382 16.64 -15.58 16.74
C HIS A 382 15.37 -16.30 16.25
N GLN A 383 14.19 -15.71 16.51
CA GLN A 383 12.97 -16.10 15.79
C GLN A 383 13.26 -16.05 14.28
N SER A 384 13.13 -17.20 13.63
CA SER A 384 13.34 -17.36 12.19
C SER A 384 12.12 -16.80 11.47
N VAL A 385 12.33 -15.71 10.72
CA VAL A 385 11.37 -15.02 9.82
C VAL A 385 9.96 -14.72 10.39
N PRO A 386 9.57 -13.44 10.54
CA PRO A 386 8.26 -13.05 11.06
C PRO A 386 7.06 -13.64 10.29
N PRO A 387 5.96 -13.97 10.99
CA PRO A 387 4.76 -14.53 10.36
C PRO A 387 4.12 -13.64 9.27
N SER A 388 4.37 -12.33 9.29
CA SER A 388 3.79 -11.38 8.33
C SER A 388 4.10 -11.69 6.86
N TRP A 389 5.27 -12.29 6.57
CA TRP A 389 5.58 -12.77 5.21
C TRP A 389 4.67 -13.91 4.75
N LEU A 390 4.33 -14.83 5.66
CA LEU A 390 3.41 -15.94 5.39
C LEU A 390 1.99 -15.42 5.15
N LEU A 391 1.57 -14.38 5.88
CA LEU A 391 0.28 -13.72 5.67
C LEU A 391 0.18 -13.16 4.25
N GLY A 392 1.27 -12.58 3.71
CA GLY A 392 1.33 -12.10 2.33
C GLY A 392 1.05 -13.19 1.29
N VAL A 393 1.53 -14.42 1.52
CA VAL A 393 1.26 -15.57 0.65
C VAL A 393 -0.24 -15.90 0.64
N TYR A 394 -0.87 -16.02 1.81
CA TYR A 394 -2.31 -16.29 1.90
C TYR A 394 -3.14 -15.16 1.31
N GLN A 395 -2.76 -13.90 1.56
CA GLN A 395 -3.42 -12.75 0.97
C GLN A 395 -3.41 -12.82 -0.55
N ARG A 396 -2.30 -13.23 -1.18
CA ARG A 396 -2.24 -13.41 -2.63
C ARG A 396 -3.12 -14.53 -3.13
N MET A 397 -3.16 -15.67 -2.44
CA MET A 397 -4.07 -16.76 -2.79
C MET A 397 -5.54 -16.33 -2.69
N PHE A 398 -5.90 -15.53 -1.69
CA PHE A 398 -7.25 -15.01 -1.49
C PHE A 398 -7.67 -13.98 -2.54
N HIS A 399 -6.72 -13.21 -3.07
CA HIS A 399 -6.98 -12.27 -4.18
C HIS A 399 -6.83 -12.91 -5.57
N SER A 400 -6.64 -14.23 -5.65
CA SER A 400 -6.56 -14.91 -6.95
C SER A 400 -7.91 -14.89 -7.67
N GLU A 401 -7.89 -14.57 -8.96
CA GLU A 401 -9.07 -14.67 -9.83
C GLU A 401 -9.54 -16.14 -9.98
N ASN A 402 -8.62 -17.10 -9.80
CA ASN A 402 -8.95 -18.51 -9.86
C ASN A 402 -9.53 -18.98 -8.51
N LYS A 403 -10.85 -19.23 -8.49
CA LYS A 403 -11.58 -19.72 -7.31
C LYS A 403 -11.04 -21.04 -6.75
N SER A 404 -10.38 -21.87 -7.56
CA SER A 404 -9.72 -23.09 -7.07
C SER A 404 -8.45 -22.78 -6.28
N VAL A 405 -7.64 -21.80 -6.71
CA VAL A 405 -6.45 -21.36 -5.98
C VAL A 405 -6.85 -20.72 -4.66
N MET A 406 -7.87 -19.86 -4.70
CA MET A 406 -8.48 -19.26 -3.51
C MET A 406 -8.93 -20.34 -2.52
N ARG A 407 -9.67 -21.35 -2.99
CA ARG A 407 -10.15 -22.46 -2.16
C ARG A 407 -9.02 -23.26 -1.52
N GLU A 408 -7.98 -23.64 -2.27
CA GLU A 408 -6.81 -24.33 -1.73
C GLU A 408 -6.10 -23.49 -0.65
N GLY A 409 -6.01 -22.17 -0.84
CA GLY A 409 -5.44 -21.27 0.18
C GLY A 409 -6.25 -21.25 1.47
N VAL A 410 -7.58 -21.21 1.36
CA VAL A 410 -8.47 -21.25 2.53
C VAL A 410 -8.38 -22.62 3.22
N ASP A 411 -8.48 -23.71 2.46
CA ASP A 411 -8.38 -25.08 2.99
C ASP A 411 -7.05 -25.30 3.72
N HIS A 412 -5.93 -24.87 3.12
CA HIS A 412 -4.60 -24.97 3.73
C HIS A 412 -4.47 -24.13 5.02
N LEU A 413 -5.00 -22.91 5.05
CA LEU A 413 -5.00 -22.06 6.25
C LEU A 413 -5.79 -22.70 7.41
N LEU A 414 -6.98 -23.24 7.11
CA LEU A 414 -7.85 -23.86 8.12
C LEU A 414 -7.21 -25.08 8.79
N GLU A 415 -6.30 -25.77 8.09
CA GLU A 415 -5.59 -26.96 8.57
C GLU A 415 -4.22 -26.64 9.20
N LEU A 416 -3.86 -25.37 9.30
CA LEU A 416 -2.52 -24.96 9.68
C LEU A 416 -2.20 -25.22 11.16
N GLN A 417 -1.40 -26.25 11.42
CA GLN A 417 -1.11 -26.71 12.78
C GLN A 417 -0.25 -25.74 13.61
N VAL A 418 0.53 -24.87 12.96
CA VAL A 418 1.38 -23.88 13.64
C VAL A 418 0.55 -22.86 14.44
N LEU A 419 -0.70 -22.61 14.05
CA LEU A 419 -1.64 -21.75 14.78
C LEU A 419 -2.02 -22.30 16.16
N ARG A 420 -1.66 -23.56 16.48
CA ARG A 420 -1.78 -24.07 17.85
C ARG A 420 -0.87 -23.32 18.83
N ARG A 421 0.18 -22.65 18.34
CA ARG A 421 1.12 -21.87 19.16
C ARG A 421 0.56 -20.47 19.42
N PRO A 422 0.51 -20.00 20.68
CA PRO A 422 -0.13 -18.72 21.02
C PRO A 422 0.44 -17.50 20.27
N ALA A 423 1.74 -17.43 20.06
CA ALA A 423 2.38 -16.33 19.34
C ALA A 423 1.92 -16.25 17.87
N PHE A 424 1.82 -17.40 17.19
CA PHE A 424 1.32 -17.46 15.81
C PHE A 424 -0.19 -17.20 15.75
N ALA A 425 -0.98 -17.76 16.67
CA ALA A 425 -2.41 -17.49 16.76
C ALA A 425 -2.69 -15.98 16.90
N LEU A 426 -1.93 -15.30 17.77
CA LEU A 426 -2.04 -13.87 17.97
C LEU A 426 -1.61 -13.08 16.73
N ALA A 427 -0.46 -13.42 16.13
CA ALA A 427 0.04 -12.75 14.93
C ALA A 427 -0.94 -12.88 13.73
N PHE A 428 -1.63 -14.01 13.60
CA PHE A 428 -2.63 -14.23 12.55
C PHE A 428 -3.99 -13.59 12.87
N SER A 429 -4.28 -13.22 14.12
CA SER A 429 -5.63 -12.78 14.54
C SER A 429 -6.19 -11.63 13.69
N GLN A 430 -5.40 -10.59 13.43
CA GLN A 430 -5.83 -9.46 12.61
C GLN A 430 -6.06 -9.84 11.15
N PHE A 431 -5.22 -10.74 10.61
CA PHE A 431 -5.43 -11.30 9.28
C PHE A 431 -6.72 -12.12 9.20
N ILE A 432 -7.05 -12.86 10.27
CA ILE A 432 -8.30 -13.61 10.37
C ILE A 432 -9.51 -12.66 10.39
N LEU A 433 -9.42 -11.51 11.06
CA LEU A 433 -10.51 -10.54 11.18
C LEU A 433 -10.72 -9.66 9.93
N GLY A 434 -9.68 -9.48 9.12
CA GLY A 434 -9.72 -8.72 7.86
C GLY A 434 -9.77 -9.64 6.63
N PRO A 435 -8.63 -9.87 5.93
CA PRO A 435 -8.58 -10.59 4.65
C PRO A 435 -9.27 -11.95 4.65
N PHE A 436 -9.19 -12.71 5.73
CA PHE A 436 -9.86 -14.00 5.82
C PHE A 436 -11.40 -13.87 5.90
N MET A 437 -11.94 -12.90 6.65
CA MET A 437 -13.38 -12.65 6.65
C MET A 437 -13.86 -12.22 5.25
N ASP A 438 -13.06 -11.41 4.56
CA ASP A 438 -13.39 -10.95 3.20
C ASP A 438 -13.44 -12.11 2.22
N VAL A 439 -12.46 -13.02 2.22
CA VAL A 439 -12.50 -14.20 1.34
C VAL A 439 -13.63 -15.15 1.72
N MET A 440 -13.96 -15.27 3.01
CA MET A 440 -15.05 -16.14 3.48
C MET A 440 -16.44 -15.65 3.07
N SER A 441 -16.59 -14.38 2.66
CA SER A 441 -17.84 -13.87 2.09
C SER A 441 -18.20 -14.50 0.73
N GLU A 442 -17.23 -15.15 0.07
CA GLU A 442 -17.41 -15.82 -1.22
C GLU A 442 -18.22 -17.11 -1.09
N SER A 443 -19.49 -17.06 -1.51
CA SER A 443 -20.42 -18.19 -1.38
C SER A 443 -19.96 -19.44 -2.13
N SER A 444 -19.17 -19.29 -3.20
CA SER A 444 -18.66 -20.42 -3.99
C SER A 444 -17.72 -21.36 -3.23
N LEU A 445 -17.10 -20.87 -2.14
CA LEU A 445 -16.24 -21.68 -1.28
C LEU A 445 -17.02 -22.79 -0.56
N PHE A 446 -18.31 -22.56 -0.30
CA PHE A 446 -19.20 -23.50 0.39
C PHE A 446 -19.94 -24.43 -0.58
N HIS A 447 -19.58 -24.44 -1.86
CA HIS A 447 -20.13 -25.41 -2.80
C HIS A 447 -19.69 -26.83 -2.45
N ARG A 448 -20.66 -27.73 -2.57
CA ARG A 448 -20.53 -29.18 -2.36
C ARG A 448 -19.42 -29.76 -3.25
N THR A 449 -18.55 -30.59 -2.67
CA THR A 449 -17.52 -31.32 -3.42
C THR A 449 -18.10 -32.53 -4.15
N ALA A 450 -17.43 -32.96 -5.22
CA ALA A 450 -17.85 -34.14 -5.97
C ALA A 450 -17.79 -35.39 -5.06
N GLY A 451 -18.96 -36.01 -4.81
CA GLY A 451 -19.08 -37.19 -3.93
C GLY A 451 -19.81 -36.93 -2.61
N GLN A 452 -20.03 -35.68 -2.21
CA GLN A 452 -20.84 -35.37 -1.02
C GLN A 452 -22.35 -35.57 -1.28
N SER A 453 -23.04 -36.12 -0.28
CA SER A 453 -24.48 -36.34 -0.38
C SER A 453 -25.26 -35.02 -0.24
N VAL A 454 -26.50 -34.99 -0.73
CA VAL A 454 -27.35 -33.79 -0.65
C VAL A 454 -27.80 -33.62 0.81
N GLY A 455 -27.48 -32.48 1.40
CA GLY A 455 -27.82 -32.14 2.80
C GLY A 455 -26.67 -32.33 3.79
N GLU A 456 -25.53 -32.88 3.37
CA GLU A 456 -24.31 -32.88 4.18
C GLU A 456 -23.73 -31.46 4.32
N CYS A 457 -23.08 -31.20 5.45
CA CYS A 457 -22.34 -29.97 5.65
C CYS A 457 -21.18 -29.92 4.64
N PRO A 458 -20.98 -28.81 3.91
CA PRO A 458 -19.79 -28.61 3.09
C PRO A 458 -18.54 -28.88 3.91
N GLU A 459 -17.55 -29.52 3.28
CA GLU A 459 -16.29 -29.90 3.91
C GLU A 459 -15.62 -28.69 4.58
N LEU A 460 -15.57 -27.56 3.86
CA LEU A 460 -15.04 -26.30 4.35
C LEU A 460 -15.76 -25.82 5.62
N GLY A 461 -17.08 -25.99 5.70
CA GLY A 461 -17.86 -25.62 6.87
C GLY A 461 -17.50 -26.44 8.12
N VAL A 462 -17.11 -27.71 7.93
CA VAL A 462 -16.62 -28.58 9.02
C VAL A 462 -15.21 -28.18 9.44
N LYS A 463 -14.31 -27.94 8.47
CA LYS A 463 -12.95 -27.45 8.74
C LYS A 463 -12.96 -26.11 9.49
N LEU A 464 -13.85 -25.20 9.11
CA LEU A 464 -14.03 -23.91 9.77
C LEU A 464 -14.41 -24.04 11.24
N GLN A 465 -15.30 -24.99 11.59
CA GLN A 465 -15.65 -25.27 12.99
C GLN A 465 -14.42 -25.69 13.79
N VAL A 466 -13.66 -26.66 13.28
CA VAL A 466 -12.43 -27.15 13.92
C VAL A 466 -11.40 -26.05 14.06
N PHE A 467 -11.21 -25.25 13.01
CA PHE A 467 -10.30 -24.12 12.98
C PHE A 467 -10.64 -23.06 14.02
N MET A 468 -11.90 -22.63 14.12
CA MET A 468 -12.31 -21.60 15.09
C MET A 468 -12.07 -22.07 16.53
N VAL A 469 -12.41 -23.32 16.85
CA VAL A 469 -12.12 -23.90 18.17
C VAL A 469 -10.61 -23.93 18.44
N MET A 470 -9.81 -24.35 17.47
CA MET A 470 -8.35 -24.40 17.59
C MET A 470 -7.76 -23.00 17.82
N LEU A 471 -8.13 -22.01 16.98
CA LEU A 471 -7.63 -20.65 17.06
C LEU A 471 -7.92 -20.01 18.42
N PHE A 472 -9.18 -20.03 18.87
CA PHE A 472 -9.57 -19.43 20.16
C PHE A 472 -9.02 -20.19 21.37
N SER A 473 -8.81 -21.51 21.26
CA SER A 473 -8.16 -22.29 22.33
C SER A 473 -6.67 -21.96 22.44
N SER A 474 -6.03 -21.56 21.35
CA SER A 474 -4.60 -21.23 21.29
C SER A 474 -4.27 -19.77 21.54
N LEU A 475 -5.23 -18.85 21.35
CA LEU A 475 -5.04 -17.43 21.68
C LEU A 475 -4.73 -17.22 23.19
N PRO A 476 -3.87 -16.24 23.54
CA PRO A 476 -3.71 -15.80 24.92
C PRO A 476 -5.06 -15.36 25.52
N GLN A 477 -5.28 -15.65 26.80
CA GLN A 477 -6.58 -15.45 27.45
C GLN A 477 -7.08 -14.00 27.35
N GLU A 478 -6.16 -13.04 27.46
CA GLU A 478 -6.42 -11.59 27.40
C GLU A 478 -6.97 -11.14 26.04
N ASN A 479 -6.56 -11.81 24.96
CA ASN A 479 -6.94 -11.43 23.60
C ASN A 479 -8.19 -12.14 23.09
N ARG A 480 -8.64 -13.23 23.74
CA ARG A 480 -9.80 -14.03 23.27
C ARG A 480 -11.09 -13.21 23.18
N GLY A 481 -11.40 -12.44 24.23
CA GLY A 481 -12.59 -11.59 24.27
C GLY A 481 -12.58 -10.49 23.20
N PRO A 482 -11.53 -9.63 23.15
CA PRO A 482 -11.40 -8.59 22.14
C PRO A 482 -11.45 -9.11 20.70
N VAL A 483 -10.75 -10.22 20.40
CA VAL A 483 -10.76 -10.83 19.05
C VAL A 483 -12.15 -11.36 18.70
N LEU A 484 -12.84 -12.00 19.65
CA LEU A 484 -14.22 -12.47 19.42
C LEU A 484 -15.18 -11.29 19.16
N LEU A 485 -15.07 -10.21 19.94
CA LEU A 485 -15.89 -9.02 19.77
C LEU A 485 -15.69 -8.41 18.38
N GLN A 486 -14.43 -8.22 17.95
CA GLN A 486 -14.11 -7.73 16.61
C GLN A 486 -14.66 -8.65 15.52
N LEU A 487 -14.57 -9.97 15.69
CA LEU A 487 -15.12 -10.94 14.75
C LEU A 487 -16.64 -10.78 14.60
N VAL A 488 -17.37 -10.64 15.71
CA VAL A 488 -18.82 -10.42 15.68
C VAL A 488 -19.17 -9.07 15.05
N GLN A 489 -18.41 -8.01 15.36
CA GLN A 489 -18.59 -6.70 14.74
C GLN A 489 -18.38 -6.74 13.22
N ARG A 490 -17.43 -7.54 12.72
CA ARG A 490 -17.22 -7.77 11.28
C ARG A 490 -18.39 -8.52 10.63
N LEU A 491 -19.03 -9.45 11.33
CA LEU A 491 -20.27 -10.09 10.86
C LEU A 491 -21.44 -9.09 10.69
N GLY A 492 -21.45 -8.02 11.49
CA GLY A 492 -22.50 -6.99 11.47
C GLY A 492 -22.24 -5.84 10.49
N SER A 493 -20.98 -5.50 10.23
CA SER A 493 -20.59 -4.33 9.42
C SER A 493 -20.35 -4.63 7.94
N GLN A 494 -20.03 -5.88 7.59
CA GLN A 494 -19.77 -6.29 6.21
C GLN A 494 -21.03 -6.82 5.52
N HIS A 495 -21.07 -6.75 4.19
CA HIS A 495 -22.13 -7.36 3.39
C HIS A 495 -21.90 -8.86 3.27
N TRP A 496 -22.85 -9.67 3.76
CA TRP A 496 -22.75 -11.12 3.72
C TRP A 496 -23.89 -11.77 2.96
N CYS A 497 -23.55 -12.78 2.17
CA CYS A 497 -24.52 -13.74 1.67
C CYS A 497 -24.97 -14.69 2.81
N ALA A 498 -26.17 -15.26 2.68
CA ALA A 498 -26.77 -16.11 3.71
C ALA A 498 -25.94 -17.38 4.01
N VAL A 499 -25.28 -17.96 3.00
CA VAL A 499 -24.53 -19.22 3.12
C VAL A 499 -23.25 -19.07 3.96
N PRO A 500 -22.32 -18.14 3.65
CA PRO A 500 -21.17 -17.85 4.51
C PRO A 500 -21.53 -17.58 5.96
N ILE A 501 -22.54 -16.72 6.19
CA ILE A 501 -22.93 -16.34 7.55
C ILE A 501 -23.47 -17.52 8.34
N LEU A 502 -24.20 -18.44 7.70
CA LEU A 502 -24.67 -19.65 8.33
C LEU A 502 -23.49 -20.48 8.88
N PHE A 503 -22.46 -20.69 8.08
CA PHE A 503 -21.32 -21.52 8.47
C PHE A 503 -20.41 -20.84 9.49
N LEU A 504 -20.22 -19.51 9.40
CA LEU A 504 -19.53 -18.74 10.43
C LEU A 504 -20.29 -18.75 11.76
N SER A 505 -21.61 -18.54 11.72
CA SER A 505 -22.47 -18.63 12.92
C SER A 505 -22.40 -20.01 13.55
N ARG A 506 -22.43 -21.06 12.71
CA ARG A 506 -22.25 -22.44 13.17
C ARG A 506 -20.87 -22.67 13.77
N ALA A 507 -19.80 -22.14 13.20
CA ALA A 507 -18.46 -22.28 13.76
C ALA A 507 -18.35 -21.62 15.15
N LEU A 508 -18.94 -20.43 15.31
CA LEU A 508 -19.02 -19.76 16.61
C LEU A 508 -19.82 -20.56 17.65
N SER A 509 -20.84 -21.31 17.24
CA SER A 509 -21.66 -22.09 18.17
C SER A 509 -20.95 -23.34 18.69
N HIS A 510 -19.80 -23.70 18.12
CA HIS A 510 -18.97 -24.84 18.56
C HIS A 510 -17.82 -24.42 19.48
N LEU A 511 -17.65 -23.12 19.73
CA LEU A 511 -16.67 -22.65 20.71
C LEU A 511 -17.02 -23.21 22.10
N PRO A 512 -16.02 -23.60 22.91
CA PRO A 512 -16.26 -24.10 24.25
C PRO A 512 -16.91 -23.00 25.12
N PRO A 513 -17.79 -23.36 26.07
CA PRO A 513 -18.41 -22.38 26.95
C PRO A 513 -17.36 -21.60 27.74
N CYS A 514 -17.34 -20.27 27.56
CA CYS A 514 -16.40 -19.39 28.23
C CYS A 514 -16.92 -17.94 28.26
N PRO A 515 -16.78 -17.20 29.37
CA PRO A 515 -17.29 -15.83 29.48
C PRO A 515 -16.40 -14.87 28.68
N LEU A 516 -16.75 -14.64 27.42
CA LEU A 516 -16.00 -13.77 26.49
C LEU A 516 -16.83 -12.58 25.99
N LEU A 517 -18.17 -12.66 26.03
CA LEU A 517 -19.07 -11.61 25.55
C LEU A 517 -19.67 -10.82 26.71
N GLY A 518 -19.30 -9.54 26.81
CA GLY A 518 -20.00 -8.56 27.65
C GLY A 518 -21.16 -7.86 26.90
N PRO A 519 -21.67 -6.73 27.43
CA PRO A 519 -22.75 -5.96 26.82
C PRO A 519 -22.48 -5.57 25.36
N ASP A 520 -21.26 -5.11 25.05
CA ASP A 520 -20.85 -4.74 23.69
C ASP A 520 -20.93 -5.93 22.71
N GLY A 521 -20.64 -7.14 23.20
CA GLY A 521 -20.75 -8.38 22.42
C GLY A 521 -22.20 -8.72 22.08
N LEU A 522 -23.13 -8.54 23.04
CA LEU A 522 -24.56 -8.73 22.79
C LEU A 522 -25.12 -7.68 21.86
N GLN A 523 -24.67 -6.43 21.99
CA GLN A 523 -25.01 -5.36 21.06
C GLN A 523 -24.51 -5.67 19.65
N ALA A 524 -23.27 -6.15 19.50
CA ALA A 524 -22.72 -6.55 18.21
C ALA A 524 -23.52 -7.70 17.57
N LEU A 525 -23.90 -8.72 18.35
CA LEU A 525 -24.77 -9.81 17.87
C LEU A 525 -26.15 -9.29 17.43
N ARG A 526 -26.72 -8.35 18.18
CA ARG A 526 -27.97 -7.68 17.79
C ARG A 526 -27.82 -6.98 16.44
N GLU A 527 -26.68 -6.35 16.18
CA GLU A 527 -26.42 -5.70 14.89
C GLU A 527 -26.36 -6.70 13.73
N VAL A 528 -25.73 -7.87 13.92
CA VAL A 528 -25.74 -8.96 12.92
C VAL A 528 -27.16 -9.35 12.54
N LEU A 529 -28.06 -9.48 13.52
CA LEU A 529 -29.47 -9.83 13.29
C LEU A 529 -30.23 -8.74 12.53
N ARG A 530 -29.96 -7.48 12.87
CA ARG A 530 -30.66 -6.31 12.33
C ARG A 530 -30.16 -5.87 10.97
N CYS A 531 -28.87 -5.93 10.70
CA CYS A 531 -28.31 -5.33 9.50
C CYS A 531 -27.96 -6.37 8.45
N THR A 532 -27.49 -7.54 8.87
CA THR A 532 -26.99 -8.53 7.93
C THR A 532 -28.04 -9.55 7.49
N MET A 533 -28.92 -9.98 8.41
CA MET A 533 -29.80 -11.13 8.17
C MET A 533 -31.21 -10.78 7.68
N ILE A 534 -31.62 -9.52 7.60
CA ILE A 534 -33.02 -9.14 7.28
C ILE A 534 -33.47 -9.71 5.92
N THR A 535 -32.61 -9.65 4.91
CA THR A 535 -32.93 -10.01 3.52
C THR A 535 -32.62 -11.47 3.18
N HIS A 536 -32.06 -12.24 4.13
CA HIS A 536 -31.70 -13.64 3.90
C HIS A 536 -32.93 -14.55 3.84
N GLN A 537 -32.79 -15.66 3.09
CA GLN A 537 -33.83 -16.68 2.99
C GLN A 537 -34.19 -17.24 4.38
N VAL A 538 -35.49 -17.36 4.64
CA VAL A 538 -36.06 -17.72 5.95
C VAL A 538 -35.40 -18.93 6.61
N LEU A 539 -35.13 -20.01 5.86
CA LEU A 539 -34.54 -21.23 6.42
C LEU A 539 -33.07 -21.03 6.86
N LEU A 540 -32.26 -20.41 6.01
CA LEU A 540 -30.84 -20.15 6.30
C LEU A 540 -30.71 -19.12 7.42
N ARG A 541 -31.56 -18.08 7.40
CA ARG A 541 -31.65 -17.10 8.47
C ARG A 541 -32.00 -17.73 9.81
N GLY A 542 -33.09 -18.52 9.85
CA GLY A 542 -33.52 -19.19 11.08
C GLY A 542 -32.44 -20.10 11.67
N ALA A 543 -31.76 -20.88 10.81
CA ALA A 543 -30.65 -21.73 11.25
C ALA A 543 -29.45 -20.92 11.78
N ALA A 544 -29.05 -19.85 11.09
CA ALA A 544 -27.97 -18.97 11.54
C ALA A 544 -28.31 -18.29 12.87
N GLN A 545 -29.55 -17.82 13.04
CA GLN A 545 -30.07 -17.29 14.30
C GLN A 545 -29.97 -18.31 15.43
N CYS A 546 -30.37 -19.58 15.20
CA CYS A 546 -30.23 -20.63 16.21
C CYS A 546 -28.78 -20.81 16.66
N PHE A 547 -27.83 -20.81 15.72
CA PHE A 547 -26.41 -20.92 16.04
C PHE A 547 -25.89 -19.71 16.81
N LEU A 548 -26.21 -18.49 16.38
CA LEU A 548 -25.81 -17.26 17.08
C LEU A 548 -26.39 -17.17 18.48
N LEU A 549 -27.64 -17.60 18.68
CA LEU A 549 -28.24 -17.65 20.01
C LEU A 549 -27.54 -18.67 20.90
N ASN A 550 -27.21 -19.85 20.37
CA ASN A 550 -26.43 -20.84 21.11
C ASN A 550 -25.02 -20.32 21.48
N SER A 551 -24.37 -19.60 20.58
CA SER A 551 -23.12 -18.88 20.85
C SER A 551 -23.30 -17.85 21.96
N ALA A 552 -24.33 -17.00 21.89
CA ALA A 552 -24.61 -16.01 22.92
C ALA A 552 -24.76 -16.68 24.30
N LEU A 553 -25.59 -17.73 24.40
CA LEU A 553 -25.81 -18.44 25.66
C LEU A 553 -24.55 -19.10 26.22
N SER A 554 -23.65 -19.57 25.36
CA SER A 554 -22.43 -20.27 25.77
C SER A 554 -21.26 -19.33 26.09
N LEU A 555 -21.25 -18.14 25.49
CA LEU A 555 -20.11 -17.23 25.52
C LEU A 555 -20.35 -15.96 26.37
N THR A 556 -21.57 -15.71 26.83
CA THR A 556 -21.90 -14.50 27.61
C THR A 556 -21.29 -14.55 29.01
N ASP A 557 -20.65 -13.44 29.39
CA ASP A 557 -20.24 -13.21 30.78
C ASP A 557 -21.43 -12.72 31.61
N VAL A 558 -22.02 -13.65 32.36
CA VAL A 558 -23.15 -13.44 33.26
C VAL A 558 -22.83 -12.40 34.37
N THR A 559 -21.56 -12.15 34.67
CA THR A 559 -21.17 -11.18 35.70
C THR A 559 -21.21 -9.73 35.22
N LEU A 560 -21.11 -9.51 33.91
CA LEU A 560 -21.03 -8.17 33.30
C LEU A 560 -22.34 -7.72 32.65
N VAL A 561 -23.22 -8.67 32.33
CA VAL A 561 -24.41 -8.44 31.52
C VAL A 561 -25.66 -8.33 32.38
N THR A 562 -26.52 -7.35 32.07
CA THR A 562 -27.81 -7.18 32.73
C THR A 562 -28.92 -7.97 32.02
N LEU A 563 -30.04 -8.21 32.72
CA LEU A 563 -31.21 -8.80 32.08
C LEU A 563 -31.76 -7.93 30.94
N ASP A 564 -31.62 -6.61 31.02
CA ASP A 564 -32.06 -5.70 29.95
C ASP A 564 -31.26 -5.92 28.66
N ASP A 565 -29.94 -6.10 28.78
CA ASP A 565 -29.05 -6.40 27.65
C ASP A 565 -29.45 -7.73 26.97
N VAL A 566 -29.78 -8.75 27.77
CA VAL A 566 -30.24 -10.06 27.27
C VAL A 566 -31.59 -9.94 26.56
N PHE A 567 -32.56 -9.22 27.14
CA PHE A 567 -33.87 -9.03 26.50
C PHE A 567 -33.77 -8.16 25.25
N SER A 568 -32.95 -7.12 25.27
CA SER A 568 -32.64 -6.26 24.12
C SER A 568 -32.12 -7.07 22.94
N LEU A 569 -31.28 -8.08 23.18
CA LEU A 569 -30.85 -9.03 22.17
C LEU A 569 -31.99 -9.98 21.73
N LEU A 570 -32.69 -10.61 22.68
CA LEU A 570 -33.73 -11.62 22.40
C LEU A 570 -34.89 -11.09 21.56
N VAL A 571 -35.26 -9.81 21.71
CA VAL A 571 -36.34 -9.17 20.93
C VAL A 571 -36.06 -9.18 19.43
N HIS A 572 -34.80 -9.26 19.01
CA HIS A 572 -34.42 -9.30 17.60
C HIS A 572 -34.46 -10.69 16.97
N PHE A 573 -34.65 -11.75 17.76
CA PHE A 573 -34.85 -13.11 17.25
C PHE A 573 -36.30 -13.33 16.81
N ARG A 574 -36.48 -13.97 15.65
CA ARG A 574 -37.82 -14.27 15.14
C ARG A 574 -38.37 -15.53 15.80
N ALA A 575 -39.46 -15.37 16.56
CA ALA A 575 -40.12 -16.47 17.27
C ALA A 575 -40.47 -17.67 16.37
N ASP A 576 -40.96 -17.39 15.17
CA ASP A 576 -41.37 -18.42 14.22
C ASP A 576 -40.20 -19.10 13.50
N GLU A 577 -38.97 -18.63 13.66
CA GLU A 577 -37.79 -19.17 12.97
C GLU A 577 -36.82 -19.83 13.96
N SER A 578 -36.47 -19.13 15.05
CA SER A 578 -35.38 -19.52 15.96
C SER A 578 -35.81 -19.74 17.42
N LEU A 579 -36.94 -19.17 17.85
CA LEU A 579 -37.44 -19.23 19.24
C LEU A 579 -38.81 -19.94 19.38
N ARG A 580 -39.00 -21.05 18.65
CA ARG A 580 -40.23 -21.84 18.74
C ARG A 580 -40.33 -22.57 20.09
N ARG A 581 -41.48 -22.47 20.75
CA ARG A 581 -41.74 -23.16 22.03
C ARG A 581 -41.57 -24.68 21.90
N GLY A 582 -40.97 -25.28 22.91
CA GLY A 582 -40.74 -26.74 22.97
C GLY A 582 -39.46 -27.21 22.25
N THR A 583 -38.72 -26.30 21.61
CA THR A 583 -37.38 -26.61 21.09
C THR A 583 -36.34 -26.65 22.22
N PRO A 584 -35.22 -27.39 22.05
CA PRO A 584 -34.16 -27.44 23.05
C PRO A 584 -33.56 -26.04 23.33
N LEU A 585 -33.41 -25.22 22.29
CA LEU A 585 -32.88 -23.86 22.40
C LEU A 585 -33.83 -22.95 23.21
N TRP A 586 -35.14 -23.05 22.99
CA TRP A 586 -36.14 -22.34 23.81
C TRP A 586 -36.05 -22.72 25.29
N ASN A 587 -35.86 -24.01 25.59
CA ASN A 587 -35.70 -24.48 26.96
C ASN A 587 -34.38 -23.98 27.59
N GLN A 588 -33.30 -23.91 26.81
CA GLN A 588 -32.02 -23.37 27.26
C GLN A 588 -32.11 -21.88 27.61
N VAL A 589 -32.79 -21.05 26.80
CA VAL A 589 -33.02 -19.64 27.11
C VAL A 589 -33.79 -19.48 28.43
N LEU A 590 -34.84 -20.27 28.63
CA LEU A 590 -35.64 -20.25 29.87
C LEU A 590 -34.84 -20.71 31.10
N CYS A 591 -33.99 -21.72 30.95
CA CYS A 591 -33.15 -22.23 32.04
C CYS A 591 -31.96 -21.32 32.36
N GLY A 592 -31.32 -20.71 31.35
CA GLY A 592 -30.25 -19.72 31.52
C GLY A 592 -30.78 -18.45 32.19
N GLY A 593 -31.96 -17.98 31.77
CA GLY A 593 -32.67 -16.89 32.45
C GLY A 593 -32.97 -17.19 33.92
N ARG A 594 -33.17 -18.46 34.30
CA ARG A 594 -33.35 -18.87 35.72
C ARG A 594 -32.07 -18.86 36.55
N ALA A 595 -30.90 -19.10 35.92
CA ALA A 595 -29.61 -19.05 36.59
C ALA A 595 -29.14 -17.60 36.83
N LEU A 596 -29.46 -16.69 35.91
CA LEU A 596 -29.32 -15.23 36.08
C LEU A 596 -30.32 -14.64 37.09
N SER A 597 -31.38 -15.38 37.46
CA SER A 597 -32.52 -14.89 38.23
C SER A 597 -32.58 -15.39 39.68
N SER A 598 -31.49 -15.39 40.43
CA SER A 598 -31.60 -15.41 41.91
C SER A 598 -32.36 -14.18 42.47
N GLY A 599 -32.83 -13.25 41.61
CA GLY A 599 -33.69 -12.12 41.97
C GLY A 599 -35.10 -12.04 41.37
N ILE A 600 -35.49 -12.73 40.28
CA ILE A 600 -36.81 -12.46 39.62
C ILE A 600 -37.46 -13.74 39.03
N ARG A 601 -38.65 -14.11 39.54
CA ARG A 601 -39.50 -15.15 38.94
C ARG A 601 -40.09 -14.67 37.62
N ILE A 602 -39.65 -15.21 36.49
CA ILE A 602 -40.33 -15.04 35.20
C ILE A 602 -41.13 -16.31 34.87
N LEU A 603 -42.45 -16.17 35.01
CA LEU A 603 -43.55 -16.87 34.34
C LEU A 603 -43.39 -18.39 34.12
N CYS A 604 -43.60 -19.15 35.19
CA CYS A 604 -44.18 -20.49 35.08
C CYS A 604 -45.44 -20.53 35.95
N GLY A 605 -46.58 -20.29 35.32
CA GLY A 605 -47.89 -20.37 35.97
C GLY A 605 -48.91 -19.52 35.26
N GLY A 606 -49.61 -20.12 34.29
CA GLY A 606 -50.76 -19.48 33.65
C GLY A 606 -50.90 -19.92 32.21
N GLY A 607 -51.74 -20.94 31.97
CA GLY A 607 -52.22 -21.22 30.62
C GLY A 607 -52.96 -20.00 30.08
N MET A 608 -52.44 -19.40 29.01
CA MET A 608 -53.21 -18.45 28.19
C MET A 608 -53.44 -19.08 26.83
N ARG A 609 -54.72 -19.33 26.57
CA ARG A 609 -55.26 -19.69 25.25
C ARG A 609 -54.92 -18.59 24.24
N LYS A 610 -54.87 -19.01 22.97
CA LYS A 610 -54.79 -18.19 21.75
C LYS A 610 -55.32 -16.76 21.94
N SER A 611 -54.44 -15.78 21.86
CA SER A 611 -54.75 -14.44 21.41
C SER A 611 -53.51 -13.86 20.74
N SER A 612 -53.69 -13.52 19.47
CA SER A 612 -52.82 -12.69 18.64
C SER A 612 -52.47 -11.36 19.32
N GLY A 613 -51.22 -10.91 19.15
CA GLY A 613 -50.79 -9.53 19.40
C GLY A 613 -50.12 -9.28 20.76
N ILE A 614 -48.78 -9.20 20.78
CA ILE A 614 -48.03 -8.64 21.89
C ILE A 614 -47.96 -7.12 21.68
N ARG A 615 -48.65 -6.35 22.51
CA ARG A 615 -48.54 -4.89 22.62
C ARG A 615 -47.75 -4.59 23.90
N TYR A 616 -46.56 -4.01 23.78
CA TYR A 616 -45.79 -3.53 24.93
C TYR A 616 -46.53 -2.36 25.58
N CYS A 617 -46.81 -2.47 26.89
CA CYS A 617 -47.24 -1.33 27.70
C CYS A 617 -46.02 -0.76 28.42
N VAL A 618 -45.52 0.38 27.94
CA VAL A 618 -44.70 1.30 28.73
C VAL A 618 -45.65 2.38 29.26
N GLY A 619 -45.53 2.69 30.55
CA GLY A 619 -46.59 3.28 31.35
C GLY A 619 -47.02 4.72 31.04
N GLY A 620 -48.22 5.03 31.54
CA GLY A 620 -48.59 6.38 32.00
C GLY A 620 -49.44 7.21 31.04
N GLY A 621 -50.73 7.36 31.37
CA GLY A 621 -51.56 8.48 30.89
C GLY A 621 -52.59 8.09 29.83
N ALA A 622 -53.81 7.79 30.28
CA ALA A 622 -54.99 7.71 29.44
C ALA A 622 -55.30 9.09 28.85
N LEU A 623 -55.57 9.15 27.55
CA LEU A 623 -56.51 10.07 26.93
C LEU A 623 -56.99 9.44 25.61
N GLU A 624 -58.27 9.08 25.63
CA GLU A 624 -59.06 8.61 24.50
C GLU A 624 -59.06 9.65 23.37
N SER A 625 -58.91 9.21 22.13
CA SER A 625 -59.71 9.75 21.03
C SER A 625 -59.72 8.78 19.86
N ASP A 626 -60.94 8.38 19.50
CA ASP A 626 -61.30 7.64 18.31
C ASP A 626 -60.84 8.34 17.03
N THR A 627 -60.27 7.61 16.09
CA THR A 627 -60.56 7.88 14.67
C THR A 627 -60.36 6.63 13.81
N VAL A 628 -61.49 6.16 13.31
CA VAL A 628 -61.69 5.17 12.27
C VAL A 628 -61.22 5.73 10.94
N TRP A 629 -60.32 5.04 10.22
CA TRP A 629 -60.29 4.98 8.76
C TRP A 629 -59.71 3.63 8.35
N GLY A 630 -60.57 2.76 7.80
CA GLY A 630 -60.14 1.52 7.16
C GLY A 630 -59.44 1.78 5.83
N TRP A 631 -58.94 0.73 5.21
CA TRP A 631 -58.96 0.46 3.77
C TRP A 631 -58.71 -1.05 3.54
N ASN A 632 -59.45 -1.58 2.59
CA ASN A 632 -59.55 -3.00 2.17
C ASN A 632 -58.44 -3.39 1.18
N GLU A 633 -58.48 -4.68 0.81
CA GLU A 633 -57.91 -5.43 -0.34
C GLU A 633 -56.89 -6.50 0.14
N GLU A 634 -57.16 -7.81 0.14
CA GLU A 634 -57.62 -8.75 -0.91
C GLU A 634 -56.82 -8.65 -2.23
N GLU A 635 -55.61 -9.23 -2.26
CA GLU A 635 -55.21 -10.45 -3.01
C GLU A 635 -53.74 -10.81 -2.75
#